data_AF-A0A8T7HTB7-F1
#
_entry.id   AF-A0A8T7HTB7-F1
#
_cell.length_a   1.000
_cell.length_b   1.000
_cell.length_c   1.000
_cell.angle_alpha   90.00
_cell.angle_beta   90.00
_cell.angle_gamma   90.00
#
_symmetry.space_group_name_H-M   'P 1'
#
loop_
_entity.id
_entity.type
_entity.pdbx_description
1 polymer ?
#
loop_
_entity_poly.entity_id
_entity_poly.type
_entity_poly.pdbx_seq_one_letter_code
_entity_poly.pdbx_strand_id
1 'polypeptide(L)'
;MESVRKHELVGLVMVFLSGTLLGFGLYITFWGANRPLFYNTIDALIKGKEFLLFPLFYGFSFLLMALGMIELKEMKPGRRR
;
A
#
# COMPACT_ATOMS: atom_id res chain seq x y z
N MET A 1 -5.46 17.97 -23.45
CA MET A 1 -6.07 17.95 -22.09
C MET A 1 -6.48 16.55 -21.65
N GLU A 2 -7.01 15.70 -22.54
CA GLU A 2 -7.52 14.38 -22.17
C GLU A 2 -6.46 13.40 -21.62
N SER A 3 -5.24 13.37 -22.18
CA SER A 3 -4.14 12.53 -21.66
C SER A 3 -3.71 12.94 -20.24
N VAL A 4 -3.61 14.24 -19.95
CA VAL A 4 -3.21 14.76 -18.63
C VAL A 4 -4.19 14.31 -17.55
N ARG A 5 -5.49 14.39 -17.84
CA ARG A 5 -6.55 13.95 -16.93
C ARG A 5 -6.55 12.43 -16.69
N LYS A 6 -6.11 11.64 -17.66
CA LYS A 6 -5.93 10.17 -17.51
C LYS A 6 -4.77 9.87 -16.56
N HIS A 7 -3.61 10.49 -16.73
CA HIS A 7 -2.46 10.33 -15.82
C HIS A 7 -2.79 10.75 -14.40
N GLU A 8 -3.53 11.86 -14.23
CA GLU A 8 -3.99 12.33 -12.92
C GLU A 8 -4.91 11.31 -12.24
N LEU A 9 -5.94 10.82 -12.96
CA LEU A 9 -6.87 9.83 -12.40
C LEU A 9 -6.16 8.51 -12.04
N VAL A 10 -5.32 8.00 -12.93
CA VAL A 10 -4.57 6.75 -12.72
C VAL A 10 -3.62 6.91 -11.54
N GLY A 11 -2.88 8.02 -11.48
CA GLY A 11 -1.96 8.30 -10.39
C GLY A 11 -2.65 8.43 -9.03
N LEU A 12 -3.79 9.14 -8.96
CA LEU A 12 -4.59 9.26 -7.75
C LEU A 12 -5.16 7.91 -7.30
N VAL A 13 -5.67 7.10 -8.23
CA VAL A 13 -6.19 5.76 -7.93
C VAL A 13 -5.08 4.86 -7.38
N MET A 14 -3.89 4.88 -7.99
CA MET A 14 -2.74 4.10 -7.50
C MET A 14 -2.31 4.51 -6.09
N VAL A 15 -2.25 5.83 -5.81
CA VAL A 15 -1.92 6.33 -4.46
C VAL A 15 -3.01 5.96 -3.45
N PHE A 16 -4.29 6.05 -3.82
CA PHE A 16 -5.40 5.65 -2.97
C PHE A 16 -5.38 4.15 -2.64
N LEU A 17 -5.19 3.31 -3.66
CA LEU A 17 -5.08 1.85 -3.49
C LEU A 17 -3.87 1.48 -2.63
N SER A 18 -2.74 2.17 -2.86
CA SER A 18 -1.55 2.03 -2.03
C SER A 18 -1.86 2.34 -0.55
N GLY A 19 -2.41 3.52 -0.26
CA GLY A 19 -2.75 3.90 1.12
C GLY A 19 -3.71 2.91 1.79
N THR A 20 -4.67 2.39 1.03
CA THR A 20 -5.63 1.38 1.49
C THR A 20 -4.91 0.07 1.85
N LEU A 21 -4.03 -0.43 0.99
CA LEU A 21 -3.25 -1.65 1.23
C LEU A 21 -2.29 -1.50 2.41
N LEU A 22 -1.63 -0.36 2.54
CA LEU A 22 -0.82 -0.03 3.71
C LEU A 22 -1.65 -0.04 4.99
N GLY A 23 -2.83 0.57 4.98
CA GLY A 23 -3.75 0.57 6.12
C GLY A 23 -4.20 -0.83 6.51
N PHE A 24 -4.55 -1.68 5.54
CA PHE A 24 -4.87 -3.08 5.78
C PHE A 24 -3.69 -3.88 6.33
N GLY A 25 -2.50 -3.70 5.76
CA GLY A 25 -1.28 -4.32 6.25
C GLY A 25 -1.00 -3.94 7.70
N LEU A 26 -1.13 -2.66 8.03
CA LEU A 26 -0.95 -2.12 9.39
C LEU A 26 -1.96 -2.71 10.37
N TYR A 27 -3.24 -2.76 9.98
CA TYR A 27 -4.30 -3.37 10.79
C TYR A 27 -4.01 -4.85 11.08
N ILE A 28 -3.64 -5.63 10.06
CA ILE A 28 -3.33 -7.06 10.21
C ILE A 28 -2.10 -7.25 11.11
N THR A 29 -1.07 -6.43 10.93
CA THR A 29 0.15 -6.47 11.76
C THR A 29 -0.18 -6.18 13.23
N PHE A 30 -0.94 -5.12 13.51
CA PHE A 30 -1.35 -4.81 14.89
C PHE A 30 -2.26 -5.88 15.45
N TRP A 31 -3.24 -6.37 14.68
CA TRP A 31 -4.10 -7.46 15.12
C TRP A 31 -3.27 -8.70 15.48
N GLY A 32 -2.35 -9.12 14.60
CA GLY A 32 -1.46 -10.26 14.81
C GLY A 32 -0.56 -10.08 16.03
N ALA A 33 0.01 -8.90 16.23
CA ALA A 33 0.84 -8.58 17.39
C ALA A 33 0.06 -8.63 18.71
N ASN A 34 -1.23 -8.30 18.70
CA ASN A 34 -2.08 -8.31 19.89
C ASN A 34 -2.77 -9.67 20.16
N ARG A 35 -2.76 -10.62 19.22
CA ARG A 35 -3.38 -11.95 19.42
C ARG A 35 -2.92 -12.67 20.71
N PRO A 36 -1.64 -12.67 21.10
CA PRO A 36 -1.23 -13.33 22.35
C PRO A 36 -1.91 -12.76 23.59
N LEU A 37 -2.23 -11.46 23.60
CA LEU A 37 -2.95 -10.79 24.69
C LEU A 37 -4.42 -11.24 24.76
N PHE A 38 -5.06 -11.46 23.60
CA PHE A 38 -6.46 -11.87 23.54
C PHE A 38 -6.68 -13.37 23.77
N TYR A 39 -5.73 -14.21 23.36
CA TYR A 39 -5.85 -15.67 23.44
C TYR A 39 -5.05 -16.29 24.60
N ASN A 40 -4.33 -15.50 25.40
CA ASN A 40 -3.46 -15.96 26.51
C ASN A 40 -2.46 -17.06 26.13
N THR A 41 -2.09 -17.14 24.84
CA THR A 41 -1.19 -18.16 24.31
C THR A 41 -0.22 -17.53 23.32
N ILE A 42 1.08 -17.78 23.51
CA ILE A 42 2.16 -17.36 22.60
C ILE A 42 2.04 -18.08 21.26
N ASP A 43 1.32 -19.20 21.22
CA ASP A 43 0.98 -19.92 19.99
C ASP A 43 0.14 -19.11 18.98
N ALA A 44 -0.42 -17.97 19.37
CA ALA A 44 -1.13 -17.07 18.46
C ALA A 44 -0.24 -15.97 17.86
N LEU A 45 1.04 -15.91 18.26
CA LEU A 45 2.03 -14.96 17.74
C LEU A 45 2.47 -15.39 16.34
N ILE A 46 2.53 -14.42 15.41
CA ILE A 46 3.01 -14.50 14.02
C ILE A 46 3.77 -15.80 13.70
N LYS A 47 3.09 -16.77 13.06
CA LYS A 47 3.59 -18.15 12.83
C LYS A 47 4.13 -18.39 11.42
N GLY A 48 4.40 -17.35 10.66
CA GLY A 48 5.07 -17.45 9.35
C GLY A 48 4.18 -17.19 8.15
N LYS A 49 2.84 -17.23 8.28
CA LYS A 49 1.95 -16.76 7.19
C LYS A 49 2.11 -15.26 6.97
N GLU A 50 2.40 -14.53 8.04
CA GLU A 50 2.62 -13.10 8.03
C GLU A 50 3.92 -12.70 7.33
N PHE A 51 4.91 -13.60 7.24
CA PHE A 51 6.14 -13.37 6.45
C PHE A 51 5.87 -13.25 4.95
N LEU A 52 4.79 -13.85 4.44
CA LEU A 52 4.35 -13.68 3.05
C LEU A 52 3.38 -12.52 2.90
N LEU A 53 2.50 -12.31 3.91
CA LEU A 53 1.52 -11.23 3.88
C LEU A 53 2.19 -9.86 3.99
N PHE A 54 3.26 -9.70 4.77
CA PHE A 54 3.93 -8.41 4.94
C PHE A 54 4.56 -7.89 3.64
N PRO A 55 5.40 -8.65 2.91
CA PRO A 55 5.87 -8.22 1.59
C PRO A 55 4.72 -7.95 0.60
N LEU A 56 3.65 -8.74 0.68
CA LEU A 56 2.51 -8.57 -0.21
C LEU A 56 1.77 -7.25 0.06
N PHE A 57 1.47 -6.92 1.31
CA PHE A 57 0.75 -5.68 1.64
C PHE A 57 1.66 -4.45 1.61
N TYR A 58 2.81 -4.50 2.28
CA TYR A 58 3.72 -3.35 2.37
C TYR A 58 4.51 -3.15 1.07
N GLY A 59 5.03 -4.23 0.49
CA GLY A 59 5.84 -4.15 -0.74
C GLY A 59 5.00 -3.75 -1.95
N PHE A 60 3.85 -4.40 -2.17
CA PHE A 60 2.97 -4.05 -3.29
C PHE A 60 2.38 -2.65 -3.14
N SER A 61 2.02 -2.25 -1.92
CA SER A 61 1.60 -0.86 -1.67
C SER A 61 2.71 0.13 -2.02
N PHE A 62 3.95 -0.13 -1.61
CA PHE A 62 5.06 0.78 -1.92
C PHE A 62 5.30 0.90 -3.43
N LEU A 63 5.18 -0.21 -4.17
CA LEU A 63 5.23 -0.19 -5.63
C LEU A 63 4.10 0.64 -6.24
N LEU A 64 2.87 0.47 -5.78
CA LEU A 64 1.72 1.27 -6.23
C LEU A 64 1.89 2.75 -5.90
N MET A 65 2.42 3.07 -4.71
CA MET A 65 2.74 4.44 -4.32
C MET A 65 3.74 5.05 -5.30
N ALA A 66 4.83 4.33 -5.60
CA ALA A 66 5.89 4.79 -6.48
C ALA A 66 5.37 5.03 -7.91
N LEU A 67 4.60 4.09 -8.45
CA LEU A 67 3.97 4.21 -9.77
C LEU A 67 2.96 5.37 -9.81
N GLY A 68 2.09 5.49 -8.80
CA GLY A 68 1.13 6.59 -8.72
C GLY A 68 1.80 7.95 -8.63
N MET A 69 2.89 8.05 -7.87
CA MET A 69 3.71 9.27 -7.81
C MET A 69 4.41 9.59 -9.14
N ILE A 70 4.80 8.59 -9.93
CA ILE A 70 5.38 8.81 -11.27
C ILE A 70 4.32 9.38 -12.21
N GLU A 71 3.14 8.76 -12.26
CA GLU A 71 1.99 9.24 -13.06
C GLU A 71 1.61 10.69 -12.72
N LEU A 72 1.52 11.00 -11.42
CA LEU A 72 1.24 12.37 -10.95
C LEU A 72 2.39 13.35 -11.24
N LYS A 73 3.62 12.88 -11.43
CA LYS A 73 4.73 13.74 -11.84
C LYS A 73 4.74 14.01 -13.34
N GLU A 74 4.16 13.13 -14.15
CA GLU A 74 4.01 13.32 -15.61
C GLU A 74 2.94 14.35 -15.96
N MET A 75 2.02 14.64 -15.03
CA MET A 75 0.98 15.67 -15.20
C MET A 75 1.51 17.11 -15.06
N LYS A 76 2.73 17.32 -14.54
CA LYS A 76 3.25 18.68 -14.27
C LYS A 76 3.46 19.46 -15.58
N PRO A 77 2.81 20.62 -15.76
CA PRO A 77 2.96 21.42 -16.97
C PRO A 77 4.40 21.94 -17.07
N GLY A 78 5.06 21.65 -18.20
CA GLY A 78 6.44 22.06 -18.47
C GLY A 78 7.45 20.91 -18.63
N ARG A 79 7.07 19.66 -18.37
CA ARG A 79 7.96 18.49 -18.57
C ARG A 79 7.99 17.95 -20.00
N ARG A 80 7.04 18.35 -20.85
CA ARG A 80 7.02 18.13 -22.31
C ARG A 80 7.42 19.41 -23.06
N ARG A 81 8.61 19.94 -22.79
CA ARG A 81 9.28 20.91 -23.67
C ARG A 81 10.66 20.36 -23.99
#